data_AF-A0AA42B0D7-F1
#
_entry.id   AF-A0AA42B0D7-F1
#
_cell.length_a   1.000
_cell.length_b   1.000
_cell.length_c   1.000
_cell.angle_alpha   90.00
_cell.angle_beta   90.00
_cell.angle_gamma   90.00
#
_symmetry.space_group_name_H-M   'P 1'
#
loop_
_entity.id
_entity.type
_entity.pdbx_description
1 polymer ?
#
loop_
_entity_poly.entity_id
_entity_poly.type
_entity_poly.pdbx_seq_one_letter_code
_entity_poly.pdbx_strand_id
1 'polypeptide(L)'
;MEDSPPSPPPSTASNILIPSLPDDISLQCIARVPHIHHSNLSLVSKSWNSLFQTPHFFTTRFNLNSTQTLLFIIILQSIGSAFVALDHKIYVIGGSINDIPSPNVWVFDPRLKRWELGPRMRVGREFAAAGVVNGRIYVIGSCLLMGSCFGTTMANVGGNLCVLWERKGMEKKMEIWCAEISIRKSSVSGNELWGSIVWSQVILVVPNGSSVVHCLAADCDINR
;
A
#
# COMPACT_ATOMS: atom_id res chain seq x y z
N MET A 1 26.10 41.13 45.62
CA MET A 1 25.28 40.55 44.55
C MET A 1 26.23 40.33 43.39
N GLU A 2 26.84 39.14 43.33
CA GLU A 2 27.70 38.73 42.23
C GLU A 2 26.81 38.16 41.13
N ASP A 3 26.71 38.86 40.01
CA ASP A 3 26.06 38.35 38.80
C ASP A 3 26.95 37.29 38.18
N SER A 4 26.46 36.05 38.19
CA SER A 4 27.08 34.91 37.51
C SER A 4 27.00 35.10 35.99
N PRO A 5 28.03 34.72 35.20
CA PRO A 5 27.98 34.87 33.76
C PRO A 5 26.92 33.93 33.15
N PRO A 6 26.27 34.35 32.04
CA PRO A 6 25.26 33.53 31.38
C PRO A 6 25.88 32.23 30.85
N SER A 7 25.18 31.12 31.06
CA SER A 7 25.55 29.81 30.55
C SER A 7 25.62 29.82 29.01
N PRO A 8 26.57 29.10 28.39
CA PRO A 8 26.64 29.01 26.94
C PRO A 8 25.39 28.31 26.39
N PRO A 9 24.89 28.72 25.21
CA PRO A 9 23.75 28.05 24.59
C PRO A 9 24.09 26.57 24.33
N PRO A 10 23.12 25.66 24.44
CA PRO A 10 23.34 24.25 24.15
C PRO A 10 23.88 24.12 22.72
N SER A 11 25.02 23.45 22.58
CA SER A 11 25.59 23.14 21.28
C SER A 11 24.61 22.26 20.51
N THR A 12 23.86 22.87 19.59
CA THR A 12 23.22 22.13 18.49
C THR A 12 24.34 21.50 17.69
N ALA A 13 24.68 20.25 18.01
CA ALA A 13 25.55 19.43 17.19
C ALA A 13 24.91 19.36 15.79
N SER A 14 25.44 20.16 14.87
CA SER A 14 25.11 20.06 13.45
C SER A 14 25.45 18.64 13.02
N ASN A 15 24.42 17.84 12.71
CA ASN A 15 24.57 16.46 12.24
C ASN A 15 25.13 16.44 10.81
N ILE A 16 26.38 16.86 10.64
CA ILE A 16 27.08 16.89 9.36
C ILE A 16 27.06 15.48 8.75
N LEU A 17 26.55 15.37 7.52
CA LEU A 17 26.47 14.08 6.82
C LEU A 17 27.82 13.65 6.26
N ILE A 18 28.45 14.49 5.43
CA ILE A 18 29.77 14.23 4.88
C ILE A 18 30.67 15.42 5.26
N PRO A 19 31.80 15.19 5.94
CA PRO A 19 32.72 16.28 6.26
C PRO A 19 33.09 17.05 4.99
N SER A 20 33.17 18.37 5.07
CA SER A 20 33.50 19.30 3.97
C SER A 20 32.47 19.45 2.84
N LEU A 21 31.31 18.79 2.92
CA LEU A 21 30.26 18.89 1.91
C LEU A 21 28.97 19.46 2.52
N PRO A 22 28.24 20.33 1.79
CA PRO A 22 26.89 20.74 2.17
C PRO A 22 25.95 19.53 2.33
N ASP A 23 25.01 19.60 3.27
CA ASP A 23 24.13 18.47 3.62
C ASP A 23 23.20 18.07 2.46
N ASP A 24 22.78 19.01 1.62
CA ASP A 24 21.95 18.78 0.44
C ASP A 24 22.69 17.97 -0.63
N ILE A 25 23.95 18.29 -0.91
CA ILE A 25 24.78 17.52 -1.84
C ILE A 25 25.14 16.16 -1.25
N SER A 26 25.44 16.11 0.05
CA SER A 26 25.68 14.87 0.79
C SER A 26 24.50 13.91 0.67
N LEU A 27 23.29 14.43 0.89
CA LEU A 27 22.05 13.70 0.76
C LEU A 27 21.86 13.16 -0.67
N GLN A 28 22.08 13.97 -1.71
CA GLN A 28 21.95 13.51 -3.09
C GLN A 28 22.95 12.40 -3.44
N CYS A 29 24.19 12.49 -2.96
CA CYS A 29 25.20 11.46 -3.15
C CYS A 29 24.78 10.14 -2.51
N ILE A 30 24.38 10.17 -1.24
CA ILE A 30 23.93 8.97 -0.52
C ILE A 30 22.64 8.41 -1.16
N ALA A 31 21.74 9.30 -1.61
CA ALA A 31 20.50 8.93 -2.29
C ALA A 31 20.72 8.25 -3.64
N ARG A 32 21.89 8.35 -4.28
CA ARG A 32 22.20 7.60 -5.51
C ARG A 32 22.72 6.19 -5.26
N VAL A 33 23.20 5.89 -4.04
CA VAL A 33 23.77 4.57 -3.74
C VAL A 33 22.70 3.49 -3.78
N PRO A 34 22.90 2.33 -4.42
CA PRO A 34 21.94 1.22 -4.42
C PRO A 34 21.46 0.79 -3.02
N HIS A 35 20.18 0.39 -2.90
CA HIS A 35 19.57 0.02 -1.61
C HIS A 35 20.28 -1.15 -0.91
N ILE A 36 20.89 -2.06 -1.68
CA ILE A 36 21.69 -3.18 -1.15
C ILE A 36 22.82 -2.73 -0.21
N HIS A 37 23.36 -1.52 -0.40
CA HIS A 37 24.42 -0.98 0.44
C HIS A 37 23.90 -0.14 1.61
N HIS A 38 22.61 0.23 1.66
CA HIS A 38 22.06 1.10 2.71
C HIS A 38 22.20 0.50 4.11
N SER A 39 22.10 -0.83 4.23
CA SER A 39 22.32 -1.51 5.53
C SER A 39 23.74 -1.26 6.03
N ASN A 40 24.75 -1.39 5.17
CA ASN A 40 26.16 -1.12 5.52
C ASN A 40 26.41 0.37 5.76
N LEU A 41 25.81 1.24 4.94
CA LEU A 41 25.95 2.69 5.07
C LEU A 41 25.32 3.22 6.37
N SER A 42 24.24 2.60 6.85
CA SER A 42 23.60 2.97 8.12
C SER A 42 24.52 2.73 9.33
N LEU A 43 25.54 1.87 9.20
CA LEU A 43 26.50 1.57 10.25
C LEU A 43 27.67 2.57 10.31
N VAL A 44 27.83 3.43 9.30
CA VAL A 44 28.96 4.37 9.19
C VAL A 44 28.90 5.46 10.27
N SER A 45 27.70 6.01 10.53
CA SER A 45 27.51 7.05 11.56
C SER A 45 26.07 7.12 12.06
N LYS A 46 25.87 7.70 13.25
CA LYS A 46 24.51 7.98 13.78
C LYS A 46 23.71 8.92 12.88
N SER A 47 24.38 9.89 12.24
CA SER A 47 23.75 10.82 11.31
C SER A 47 23.23 10.08 10.07
N TRP A 48 24.05 9.18 9.49
CA TRP A 48 23.64 8.38 8.34
C TRP A 48 22.52 7.41 8.70
N ASN A 49 22.61 6.73 9.84
CA ASN A 49 21.52 5.88 10.34
C ASN A 49 20.21 6.66 10.46
N SER A 50 20.25 7.85 11.07
CA SER A 50 19.09 8.72 11.19
C SER A 50 18.57 9.15 9.82
N LEU A 51 19.45 9.50 8.88
CA LEU A 51 19.09 9.91 7.52
C LEU A 51 18.26 8.85 6.80
N PHE A 52 18.68 7.57 6.84
CA PHE A 52 17.95 6.47 6.20
C PHE A 52 16.55 6.24 6.79
N GLN A 53 16.25 6.77 7.98
CA GLN A 53 14.93 6.68 8.58
C GLN A 53 14.02 7.86 8.20
N THR A 54 14.58 8.92 7.59
CA THR A 54 13.82 10.13 7.28
C THR A 54 13.01 10.01 5.97
N PRO A 55 11.78 10.54 5.92
CA PRO A 55 11.00 10.65 4.68
C PRO A 55 11.71 11.47 3.59
N HIS A 56 12.51 12.45 3.99
CA HIS A 56 13.22 13.34 3.09
C HIS A 56 14.25 12.61 2.22
N PHE A 57 14.95 11.61 2.79
CA PHE A 57 15.87 10.76 2.04
C PHE A 57 15.16 10.01 0.89
N PHE A 58 14.02 9.41 1.19
CA PHE A 58 13.24 8.66 0.19
C PHE A 58 12.64 9.56 -0.88
N THR A 59 12.14 10.73 -0.50
CA THR A 59 11.65 11.75 -1.45
C THR A 59 12.75 12.15 -2.43
N THR A 60 13.97 12.34 -1.92
CA THR A 60 15.13 12.69 -2.75
C THR A 60 15.49 11.55 -3.70
N ARG A 61 15.49 10.29 -3.25
CA ARG A 61 15.70 9.14 -4.14
C ARG A 61 14.67 9.03 -5.25
N PHE A 62 13.40 9.27 -4.92
CA PHE A 62 12.30 9.26 -5.87
C PHE A 62 12.51 10.33 -6.94
N ASN A 63 12.80 11.58 -6.54
CA ASN A 63 13.07 12.68 -7.47
C ASN A 63 14.30 12.46 -8.35
N LEU A 64 15.27 11.68 -7.87
CA LEU A 64 16.47 11.32 -8.62
C LEU A 64 16.27 10.09 -9.53
N ASN A 65 15.04 9.57 -9.67
CA ASN A 65 14.73 8.36 -10.43
C ASN A 65 15.58 7.14 -10.04
N SER A 66 16.07 7.07 -8.79
CA SER A 66 16.90 5.96 -8.29
C SER A 66 16.04 4.88 -7.63
N THR A 67 14.86 4.61 -8.18
CA THR A 67 13.94 3.59 -7.67
C THR A 67 14.42 2.19 -8.04
N GLN A 68 14.36 1.25 -7.10
CA GLN A 68 14.68 -0.15 -7.31
C GLN A 68 13.43 -1.00 -7.09
N THR A 69 13.22 -1.99 -7.96
CA THR A 69 12.19 -3.02 -7.75
C THR A 69 12.66 -3.96 -6.65
N LEU A 70 11.86 -4.09 -5.58
CA LEU A 70 12.15 -4.97 -4.46
C LEU A 70 11.06 -6.04 -4.35
N LEU A 71 11.48 -7.29 -4.20
CA LEU A 71 10.59 -8.42 -3.95
C LEU A 71 10.45 -8.62 -2.43
N PHE A 72 9.22 -8.68 -1.95
CA PHE A 72 8.92 -8.95 -0.54
C PHE A 72 8.04 -10.19 -0.40
N ILE A 73 8.39 -11.04 0.58
CA ILE A 73 7.56 -12.18 1.00
C ILE A 73 7.03 -11.83 2.39
N ILE A 74 5.72 -11.78 2.54
CA ILE A 74 5.04 -11.52 3.80
C ILE A 74 4.34 -12.80 4.25
N ILE A 75 4.71 -13.30 5.42
CA ILE A 75 4.11 -14.48 6.04
C ILE A 75 3.26 -14.00 7.22
N LEU A 76 1.97 -14.35 7.21
CA LEU A 76 1.01 -13.95 8.22
C LEU A 76 0.22 -15.16 8.71
N GLN A 77 -0.27 -15.10 9.94
CA GLN A 77 -1.19 -16.10 10.50
C GLN A 77 -2.63 -15.89 10.04
N SER A 78 -2.95 -14.71 9.51
CA SER A 78 -4.29 -14.33 9.07
C SER A 78 -4.62 -14.91 7.70
N ILE A 79 -5.79 -15.52 7.56
CA ILE A 79 -6.29 -16.08 6.30
C ILE A 79 -7.19 -15.05 5.61
N GLY A 80 -7.13 -14.97 4.28
CA GLY A 80 -8.04 -14.11 3.51
C GLY A 80 -7.79 -12.60 3.67
N SER A 81 -6.61 -12.17 4.12
CA SER A 81 -6.28 -10.73 4.11
C SER A 81 -6.15 -10.20 2.68
N ALA A 82 -6.61 -8.96 2.45
CA ALA A 82 -6.35 -8.25 1.22
C ALA A 82 -5.00 -7.51 1.29
N PHE A 83 -4.31 -7.38 0.16
CA PHE A 83 -2.99 -6.73 0.10
C PHE A 83 -3.00 -5.60 -0.92
N VAL A 84 -2.39 -4.47 -0.57
CA VAL A 84 -2.28 -3.30 -1.45
C VAL A 84 -0.92 -2.64 -1.27
N ALA A 85 -0.24 -2.30 -2.37
CA ALA A 85 0.91 -1.42 -2.35
C ALA A 85 0.48 0.04 -2.63
N LEU A 86 0.88 0.97 -1.77
CA LEU A 86 0.64 2.41 -1.93
C LEU A 86 1.79 3.19 -1.29
N ASP A 87 2.31 4.21 -1.99
CA ASP A 87 3.35 5.14 -1.49
C ASP A 87 4.55 4.43 -0.82
N HIS A 88 5.02 3.34 -1.42
CA HIS A 88 6.14 2.49 -0.97
C HIS A 88 5.87 1.64 0.27
N LYS A 89 4.64 1.60 0.76
CA LYS A 89 4.22 0.74 1.86
C LYS A 89 3.32 -0.39 1.35
N ILE A 90 3.30 -1.48 2.11
CA ILE A 90 2.38 -2.59 1.88
C ILE A 90 1.32 -2.57 2.97
N TYR A 91 0.07 -2.55 2.57
CA TYR A 91 -1.10 -2.57 3.43
C TYR A 91 -1.68 -3.97 3.42
N VAL A 92 -1.86 -4.53 4.62
CA VAL A 92 -2.53 -5.81 4.87
C VAL A 92 -3.85 -5.50 5.55
N ILE A 93 -4.95 -5.86 4.92
CA ILE A 93 -6.27 -5.35 5.29
C ILE A 93 -7.18 -6.53 5.62
N GLY A 94 -7.69 -6.54 6.85
CA GLY A 94 -8.60 -7.58 7.33
C GLY A 94 -7.97 -8.97 7.32
N GLY A 95 -8.75 -9.95 6.87
CA GLY A 95 -8.53 -11.38 7.05
C GLY A 95 -9.10 -11.87 8.38
N SER A 96 -8.89 -13.14 8.68
CA SER A 96 -9.38 -13.77 9.90
C SER A 96 -8.29 -14.54 10.63
N ILE A 97 -8.43 -14.58 11.95
CA ILE A 97 -7.65 -15.43 12.84
C ILE A 97 -8.67 -16.27 13.59
N ASN A 98 -8.56 -17.60 13.51
CA ASN A 98 -9.54 -18.54 14.07
C ASN A 98 -10.98 -18.21 13.62
N ASP A 99 -11.17 -17.95 12.32
CA ASP A 99 -12.46 -17.63 11.69
C ASP A 99 -13.15 -16.35 12.21
N ILE A 100 -12.42 -15.48 12.91
CA ILE A 100 -12.93 -14.19 13.37
C ILE A 100 -12.46 -13.10 12.40
N PRO A 101 -13.37 -12.45 11.64
CA PRO A 101 -13.01 -11.37 10.74
C PRO A 101 -12.41 -10.17 11.48
N SER A 102 -11.27 -9.70 10.99
CA SER A 102 -10.53 -8.59 11.57
C SER A 102 -10.86 -7.28 10.86
N PRO A 103 -11.10 -6.18 11.60
CA PRO A 103 -11.18 -4.84 11.04
C PRO A 103 -9.81 -4.16 10.92
N ASN A 104 -8.72 -4.84 11.31
CA ASN A 104 -7.41 -4.21 11.41
C ASN A 104 -6.77 -4.03 10.03
N VAL A 105 -6.01 -2.95 9.90
CA VAL A 105 -5.12 -2.70 8.78
C VAL A 105 -3.70 -2.65 9.33
N TRP A 106 -2.84 -3.53 8.86
CA TRP A 106 -1.41 -3.49 9.15
C TRP A 106 -0.67 -2.85 8.00
N VAL A 107 0.25 -1.95 8.31
CA VAL A 107 1.07 -1.26 7.33
C VAL A 107 2.51 -1.68 7.55
N PHE A 108 3.10 -2.27 6.52
CA PHE A 108 4.51 -2.59 6.48
C PHE A 108 5.24 -1.50 5.71
N ASP A 109 6.18 -0.83 6.38
CA ASP A 109 7.16 0.02 5.71
C ASP A 109 8.43 -0.81 5.46
N PRO A 110 8.66 -1.29 4.23
CA PRO A 110 9.80 -2.13 3.91
C PRO A 110 11.15 -1.42 4.11
N ARG A 111 11.15 -0.09 4.05
CA ARG A 111 12.36 0.74 4.17
C ARG A 111 12.84 0.77 5.62
N LEU A 112 11.89 0.85 6.54
CA LEU A 112 12.13 0.82 7.99
C LEU A 112 12.08 -0.59 8.58
N LYS A 113 11.69 -1.60 7.77
CA LYS A 113 11.43 -2.98 8.19
C LYS A 113 10.50 -3.03 9.41
N ARG A 114 9.50 -2.16 9.44
CA ARG A 114 8.62 -1.95 10.58
C ARG A 114 7.17 -2.13 10.20
N TRP A 115 6.44 -2.80 11.09
CA TRP A 115 4.99 -2.88 11.06
C TRP A 115 4.39 -1.80 11.94
N GLU A 116 3.34 -1.15 11.45
CA GLU A 116 2.53 -0.20 12.20
C GLU A 116 1.05 -0.50 11.98
N LEU A 117 0.22 -0.18 12.97
CA LEU A 117 -1.22 -0.31 12.84
C LEU A 117 -1.76 0.92 12.08
N GLY A 118 -2.46 0.67 10.99
CA GLY A 118 -3.16 1.70 10.23
C GLY A 118 -4.58 1.97 10.75
N PRO A 119 -5.33 2.87 10.09
CA PRO A 119 -6.72 3.12 10.41
C PRO A 119 -7.57 1.85 10.32
N ARG A 120 -8.34 1.55 11.36
CA ARG A 120 -9.21 0.37 11.39
C ARG A 120 -10.43 0.56 10.50
N MET A 121 -10.86 -0.51 9.83
CA MET A 121 -12.15 -0.57 9.16
C MET A 121 -13.30 -0.50 10.17
N ARG A 122 -14.46 -0.02 9.73
CA ARG A 122 -15.68 -0.01 10.57
C ARG A 122 -16.22 -1.41 10.86
N VAL A 123 -16.00 -2.34 9.93
CA VAL A 123 -16.48 -3.72 9.97
C VAL A 123 -15.30 -4.64 9.63
N GLY A 124 -15.18 -5.75 10.36
CA GLY A 124 -14.18 -6.78 10.06
C GLY A 124 -14.50 -7.51 8.76
N ARG A 125 -13.47 -7.77 7.95
CA ARG A 125 -13.62 -8.39 6.61
C ARG A 125 -12.55 -9.45 6.41
N GLU A 126 -12.88 -10.53 5.72
CA GLU A 126 -11.94 -11.58 5.28
C GLU A 126 -12.28 -12.03 3.86
N PHE A 127 -11.32 -12.28 2.98
CA PHE A 127 -11.54 -12.48 1.53
C PHE A 127 -12.15 -11.24 0.83
N ALA A 128 -11.83 -10.04 1.33
CA ALA A 128 -12.20 -8.80 0.67
C ALA A 128 -11.27 -8.51 -0.52
N ALA A 129 -11.77 -7.79 -1.51
CA ALA A 129 -10.93 -7.23 -2.56
C ALA A 129 -10.48 -5.81 -2.15
N ALA A 130 -9.23 -5.48 -2.45
CA ALA A 130 -8.69 -4.15 -2.19
C ALA A 130 -7.90 -3.63 -3.40
N GLY A 131 -7.88 -2.32 -3.58
CA GLY A 131 -7.27 -1.68 -4.75
C GLY A 131 -7.12 -0.16 -4.55
N VAL A 132 -6.26 0.44 -5.37
CA VAL A 132 -5.90 1.86 -5.25
C VAL A 132 -6.46 2.66 -6.40
N VAL A 133 -7.19 3.72 -6.10
CA VAL A 133 -7.59 4.75 -7.08
C VAL A 133 -7.26 6.12 -6.51
N ASN A 134 -6.61 6.97 -7.30
CA ASN A 134 -6.27 8.35 -6.92
C ASN A 134 -5.55 8.46 -5.56
N GLY A 135 -4.58 7.57 -5.31
CA GLY A 135 -3.80 7.52 -4.06
C GLY A 135 -4.60 7.11 -2.82
N ARG A 136 -5.79 6.51 -3.00
CA ARG A 136 -6.64 6.03 -1.90
C ARG A 136 -6.90 4.55 -2.04
N ILE A 137 -6.87 3.86 -0.92
CA ILE A 137 -7.18 2.43 -0.82
C ILE A 137 -8.68 2.26 -0.66
N TYR A 138 -9.27 1.41 -1.51
CA TYR A 138 -10.66 0.99 -1.45
C TYR A 138 -10.70 -0.48 -1.12
N VAL A 139 -11.67 -0.86 -0.28
CA VAL A 139 -11.87 -2.25 0.16
C VAL A 139 -13.33 -2.58 -0.04
N ILE A 140 -13.60 -3.57 -0.88
CA ILE A 140 -14.95 -3.98 -1.28
C ILE A 140 -15.09 -5.48 -1.06
N GLY A 141 -16.28 -5.87 -0.65
CA GLY A 141 -16.61 -7.27 -0.44
C GLY A 141 -16.35 -7.75 0.97
N SER A 142 -16.71 -9.02 1.11
CA SER A 142 -16.81 -9.87 2.30
C SER A 142 -17.18 -9.24 3.66
N CYS A 143 -18.29 -9.75 4.18
CA CYS A 143 -18.74 -9.68 5.56
C CYS A 143 -19.56 -10.97 5.77
N LEU A 144 -19.12 -11.85 6.67
CA LEU A 144 -19.65 -13.20 6.88
C LEU A 144 -21.16 -13.20 7.14
N LEU A 145 -21.94 -13.76 6.21
CA LEU A 145 -23.31 -14.22 6.51
C LEU A 145 -23.78 -15.45 5.70
N MET A 146 -23.08 -15.91 4.65
CA MET A 146 -23.56 -17.04 3.83
C MET A 146 -22.39 -17.90 3.37
N GLY A 147 -22.49 -19.22 3.60
CA GLY A 147 -21.47 -20.26 3.40
C GLY A 147 -21.05 -20.54 1.95
N SER A 148 -20.81 -19.50 1.15
CA SER A 148 -20.13 -19.60 -0.13
C SER A 148 -19.25 -18.36 -0.30
N CYS A 149 -17.97 -18.49 0.07
CA CYS A 149 -16.94 -17.51 -0.29
C CYS A 149 -16.74 -17.58 -1.81
N PHE A 150 -17.34 -16.66 -2.54
CA PHE A 150 -17.06 -16.47 -3.95
C PHE A 150 -15.79 -15.63 -4.07
N GLY A 151 -14.81 -16.10 -4.86
CA GLY A 151 -13.57 -15.35 -5.11
C GLY A 151 -13.91 -13.94 -5.57
N THR A 152 -13.39 -12.93 -4.87
CA THR A 152 -13.55 -11.51 -5.24
C THR A 152 -12.17 -10.89 -5.37
N THR A 153 -11.92 -10.17 -6.47
CA THR A 153 -10.67 -9.45 -6.71
C THR A 153 -10.97 -8.10 -7.36
N MET A 154 -10.01 -7.18 -7.33
CA MET A 154 -10.21 -5.82 -7.84
C MET A 154 -8.94 -5.29 -8.50
N ALA A 155 -9.11 -4.54 -9.58
CA ALA A 155 -8.04 -3.82 -10.26
C ALA A 155 -8.47 -2.37 -10.52
N ASN A 156 -7.49 -1.47 -10.61
CA ASN A 156 -7.71 -0.12 -11.10
C ASN A 156 -7.60 -0.14 -12.63
N VAL A 157 -8.66 0.29 -13.32
CA VAL A 157 -8.71 0.39 -14.77
C VAL A 157 -9.10 1.82 -15.12
N GLY A 158 -8.18 2.59 -15.73
CA GLY A 158 -8.45 3.96 -16.15
C GLY A 158 -8.90 4.92 -15.03
N GLY A 159 -8.51 4.65 -13.77
CA GLY A 159 -8.94 5.45 -12.61
C GLY A 159 -10.27 5.02 -12.00
N ASN A 160 -10.91 3.97 -12.51
CA ASN A 160 -12.09 3.33 -11.93
C ASN A 160 -11.72 2.00 -11.27
N LEU A 161 -12.57 1.51 -10.38
CA LEU A 161 -12.41 0.21 -9.73
C LEU A 161 -13.16 -0.84 -10.53
N CYS A 162 -12.45 -1.81 -11.11
CA CYS A 162 -13.07 -3.00 -11.68
C CYS A 162 -13.05 -4.11 -10.63
N VAL A 163 -14.23 -4.46 -10.12
CA VAL A 163 -14.42 -5.56 -9.17
C VAL A 163 -14.85 -6.79 -9.94
N LEU A 164 -14.17 -7.92 -9.74
CA LEU A 164 -14.54 -9.21 -10.31
C LEU A 164 -14.97 -10.14 -9.18
N TRP A 165 -16.05 -10.88 -9.40
CA TRP A 165 -16.48 -11.90 -8.46
C TRP A 165 -17.07 -13.13 -9.16
N GLU A 166 -16.97 -14.25 -8.47
CA GLU A 166 -17.56 -15.51 -8.91
C GLU A 166 -19.04 -15.60 -8.54
N ARG A 167 -19.82 -16.27 -9.38
CA ARG A 167 -21.20 -16.64 -9.08
C ARG A 167 -21.50 -18.01 -9.66
N LYS A 168 -22.22 -18.85 -8.92
CA LYS A 168 -22.73 -20.13 -9.46
C LYS A 168 -23.73 -19.82 -10.57
N GLY A 169 -23.40 -20.25 -11.80
CA GLY A 169 -24.29 -20.23 -12.94
C GLY A 169 -25.15 -21.49 -13.02
N MET A 170 -25.92 -21.62 -14.10
CA MET A 170 -26.68 -22.84 -14.38
C MET A 170 -25.77 -23.98 -14.89
N GLU A 171 -26.24 -25.24 -14.80
CA GLU A 171 -25.63 -26.42 -15.45
C GLU A 171 -24.14 -26.69 -15.13
N LYS A 172 -23.72 -26.63 -13.85
CA LYS A 172 -22.32 -26.86 -13.44
C LYS A 172 -21.33 -25.90 -14.15
N LYS A 173 -21.74 -24.66 -14.41
CA LYS A 173 -20.86 -23.59 -14.85
C LYS A 173 -20.74 -22.53 -13.77
N MET A 174 -19.61 -21.85 -13.75
CA MET A 174 -19.37 -20.68 -12.91
C MET A 174 -19.30 -19.44 -13.80
N GLU A 175 -20.03 -18.41 -13.42
CA GLU A 175 -20.01 -17.11 -14.09
C GLU A 175 -19.04 -16.20 -13.35
N ILE A 176 -18.13 -15.59 -14.11
CA ILE A 176 -17.27 -14.51 -13.62
C ILE A 176 -17.94 -13.21 -14.01
N TRP A 177 -18.37 -12.49 -12.99
CA TRP A 177 -18.96 -11.17 -13.13
C TRP A 177 -17.89 -10.11 -12.96
N CYS A 178 -18.09 -8.99 -13.63
CA CYS A 178 -17.30 -7.80 -13.38
C CYS A 178 -18.21 -6.57 -13.33
N ALA A 179 -17.86 -5.63 -12.48
CA ALA A 179 -18.46 -4.31 -12.44
C ALA A 179 -17.36 -3.26 -12.40
N GLU A 180 -17.45 -2.29 -13.29
CA GLU A 180 -16.63 -1.08 -13.23
C GLU A 180 -17.36 -0.04 -12.41
N ILE A 181 -16.69 0.48 -11.38
CA ILE A 181 -17.23 1.43 -10.42
C ILE A 181 -16.38 2.69 -10.50
N SER A 182 -17.02 3.78 -10.93
CA SER A 182 -16.41 5.10 -10.90
C SER A 182 -16.58 5.71 -9.51
N ILE A 183 -15.50 6.21 -8.93
CA ILE A 183 -15.49 6.81 -7.61
C ILE A 183 -15.46 8.34 -7.72
N ARG A 184 -16.41 9.00 -7.06
CA ARG A 184 -16.54 10.46 -7.01
C ARG A 184 -16.53 10.92 -5.56
N LYS A 185 -15.93 12.09 -5.30
CA LYS A 185 -16.06 12.78 -4.00
C LYS A 185 -17.28 13.69 -4.03
N SER A 186 -18.03 13.73 -2.94
CA SER A 186 -19.10 14.71 -2.77
C SER A 186 -18.53 16.12 -2.74
N SER A 187 -19.06 16.99 -3.61
CA SER A 187 -18.70 18.41 -3.68
C SER A 187 -19.20 19.20 -2.46
N VAL A 188 -20.18 18.67 -1.72
CA VAL A 188 -20.87 19.40 -0.64
C VAL A 188 -20.22 19.18 0.72
N SER A 189 -19.66 17.99 0.99
CA SER A 189 -19.09 17.64 2.30
C SER A 189 -17.62 17.24 2.28
N GLY A 190 -17.01 17.00 1.10
CA GLY A 190 -15.60 16.63 0.90
C GLY A 190 -15.17 15.27 1.48
N ASN A 191 -15.88 14.77 2.50
CA ASN A 191 -15.62 13.53 3.23
C ASN A 191 -16.49 12.36 2.77
N GLU A 192 -17.59 12.63 2.07
CA GLU A 192 -18.46 11.58 1.56
C GLU A 192 -18.02 11.12 0.17
N LEU A 193 -17.80 9.81 0.03
CA LEU A 193 -17.41 9.16 -1.21
C LEU A 193 -18.62 8.46 -1.81
N TRP A 194 -18.84 8.66 -3.09
CA TRP A 194 -19.91 8.03 -3.85
C TRP A 194 -19.29 7.14 -4.95
N GLY A 195 -19.82 5.93 -5.08
CA GLY A 195 -19.49 5.03 -6.19
C GLY A 195 -20.67 4.92 -7.13
N SER A 196 -20.45 5.08 -8.43
CA SER A 196 -21.46 4.80 -9.47
C SER A 196 -21.00 3.61 -10.31
N ILE A 197 -21.87 2.60 -10.44
CA ILE A 197 -21.64 1.48 -11.35
C ILE A 197 -21.71 2.02 -12.79
N VAL A 198 -20.62 1.93 -13.52
CA VAL A 198 -20.52 2.29 -14.94
C VAL A 198 -21.15 1.19 -15.79
N TRP A 199 -20.80 -0.06 -15.49
CA TRP A 199 -21.42 -1.26 -16.05
C TRP A 199 -21.25 -2.43 -15.09
N SER A 200 -22.06 -3.48 -15.27
CA SER A 200 -21.96 -4.74 -14.53
C SER A 200 -22.53 -5.88 -15.36
N GLN A 201 -21.71 -6.89 -15.66
CA GLN A 201 -22.13 -8.03 -16.49
C GLN A 201 -21.24 -9.27 -16.27
N VAL A 202 -21.70 -10.40 -16.81
CA VAL A 202 -20.88 -11.61 -16.98
C VAL A 202 -19.83 -11.34 -18.05
N ILE A 203 -18.55 -11.51 -17.70
CA ILE A 203 -17.44 -11.36 -18.64
C ILE A 203 -16.85 -12.69 -19.09
N LEU A 204 -17.04 -13.75 -18.30
CA LEU A 204 -16.52 -15.08 -18.61
C LEU A 204 -17.39 -16.17 -17.97
N VAL A 205 -17.57 -17.29 -18.66
CA VAL A 205 -18.19 -18.49 -18.11
C VAL A 205 -17.17 -19.61 -18.13
N VAL A 206 -16.90 -20.21 -16.98
CA VAL A 206 -15.86 -21.22 -16.79
C VAL A 206 -16.45 -22.52 -16.23
N PRO A 207 -15.75 -23.67 -16.37
CA PRO A 207 -16.17 -24.91 -15.74
C PRO A 207 -16.27 -24.77 -14.22
N ASN A 208 -17.23 -25.46 -13.60
CA ASN A 208 -17.35 -25.52 -12.15
C ASN A 208 -16.06 -26.06 -11.50
N GLY A 209 -15.64 -25.45 -10.40
CA GLY A 209 -14.37 -25.72 -9.72
C GLY A 209 -13.21 -24.79 -10.14
N SER A 210 -13.40 -23.96 -11.18
CA SER A 210 -12.47 -22.85 -11.45
C SER A 210 -12.56 -21.80 -10.35
N SER A 211 -11.48 -21.05 -10.08
CA SER A 211 -11.52 -19.92 -9.17
C SER A 211 -10.67 -18.74 -9.68
N VAL A 212 -11.17 -17.53 -9.46
CA VAL A 212 -10.47 -16.27 -9.70
C VAL A 212 -9.50 -16.04 -8.55
N VAL A 213 -8.22 -16.16 -8.85
CA VAL A 213 -7.15 -15.97 -7.86
C VAL A 213 -6.74 -14.51 -7.76
N HIS A 214 -6.61 -13.81 -8.89
CA HIS A 214 -6.11 -12.44 -8.94
C HIS A 214 -6.55 -11.73 -10.23
N CYS A 215 -6.79 -10.42 -10.16
CA CYS A 215 -6.98 -9.55 -11.33
C CYS A 215 -5.93 -8.44 -11.33
N LEU A 216 -5.31 -8.19 -12.48
CA LEU A 216 -4.37 -7.10 -12.71
C LEU A 216 -4.80 -6.35 -13.96
N ALA A 217 -4.67 -5.03 -13.93
CA ALA A 217 -4.77 -4.19 -15.12
C ALA A 217 -3.36 -3.89 -15.59
N ALA A 218 -3.14 -3.98 -16.91
CA ALA A 218 -1.90 -3.59 -17.56
C ALA A 218 -2.26 -2.68 -18.73
N ASP A 219 -1.67 -1.50 -18.76
CA ASP A 219 -1.79 -0.60 -19.90
C ASP A 219 -0.87 -1.11 -21.02
N CYS A 220 -1.40 -1.22 -22.24
CA CYS A 220 -0.63 -1.50 -23.43
C CYS A 220 -0.56 -0.26 -24.33
N ASP A 221 0.64 0.17 -24.68
CA ASP A 221 0.82 1.21 -25.71
C ASP A 221 0.37 0.63 -27.05
N ILE A 222 -0.74 1.14 -27.59
CA ILE A 222 -1.32 0.71 -28.88
C ILE A 222 -0.47 1.18 -30.08
N ASN A 223 0.58 1.98 -29.85
CA ASN A 223 1.45 2.49 -30.91
C ASN A 223 2.88 1.95 -30.79
N ARG A 224 3.13 0.79 -31.40
CA ARG A 224 4.45 0.38 -31.88
C ARG A 224 4.35 -0.29 -33.24
#